data_AF-X0SDA5-F1
#
_entry.id   AF-X0SDA5-F1
#
_cell.length_a   1.000
_cell.length_b   1.000
_cell.length_c   1.000
_cell.angle_alpha   90.00
_cell.angle_beta   90.00
_cell.angle_gamma   90.00
#
_symmetry.space_group_name_H-M   'P 1'
#
loop_
_entity.id
_entity.type
_entity.pdbx_description
1 polymer ?
#
loop_
_entity_poly.entity_id
_entity_poly.type
_entity_poly.pdbx_seq_one_letter_code
_entity_poly.pdbx_strand_id
1 'polypeptide(L)' 'MEEKNVNKNLPLVKVQDVYKWYGKVQALKGINLEVYPGEIIGLIGDNGAKGEFRP' A
#
# COMPACT_ATOMS: atom_id res chain seq x y z
N MET A 1 5.78 2.54 -32.26
CA MET A 1 5.50 2.70 -30.81
C MET A 1 5.07 1.33 -30.34
N GLU A 2 5.84 0.67 -29.49
CA GLU A 2 5.59 -0.72 -29.07
C GLU A 2 4.49 -0.71 -28.00
N GLU A 3 3.31 -1.22 -28.32
CA GLU A 3 2.30 -1.51 -27.30
C GLU A 3 2.86 -2.61 -26.40
N LYS A 4 3.26 -2.25 -25.17
CA LYS A 4 3.67 -3.23 -24.18
C LYS A 4 2.44 -4.10 -23.88
N ASN A 5 2.47 -5.36 -24.30
CA ASN A 5 1.47 -6.35 -23.94
C ASN A 5 1.47 -6.56 -22.42
N VAL A 6 0.63 -5.81 -21.71
CA VAL A 6 0.49 -5.93 -20.26
C VAL A 6 -0.30 -7.20 -19.95
N ASN A 7 0.35 -8.18 -19.34
CA ASN A 7 -0.30 -9.40 -18.90
C ASN A 7 -1.22 -9.12 -17.71
N LYS A 8 -2.54 -9.17 -17.93
CA LYS A 8 -3.55 -8.90 -16.90
C LYS A 8 -3.59 -9.91 -15.75
N ASN A 9 -2.95 -11.07 -15.92
CA ASN A 9 -2.94 -12.13 -14.91
C ASN A 9 -1.73 -12.05 -13.96
N LEU A 10 -0.83 -11.07 -14.17
CA LEU A 10 0.31 -10.84 -13.29
C LEU A 10 0.14 -9.51 -12.57
N PRO A 11 0.34 -9.45 -11.25
CA PRO A 11 0.28 -8.19 -10.53
C PRO A 11 1.45 -7.29 -10.95
N LEU A 12 1.15 -6.02 -11.20
CA LEU A 12 2.17 -4.99 -11.46
C LEU A 12 2.88 -4.55 -10.19
N VAL A 13 2.16 -4.56 -9.07
CA VAL A 13 2.70 -4.25 -7.74
C VAL A 13 2.35 -5.40 -6.83
N LYS A 14 3.34 -5.95 -6.14
CA LYS A 14 3.16 -6.92 -5.07
C LYS A 14 3.95 -6.46 -3.87
N VAL A 15 3.27 -6.30 -2.75
CA VAL A 15 3.87 -6.01 -1.45
C VAL A 15 3.47 -7.10 -0.48
N GLN A 16 4.45 -7.54 0.31
CA GLN A 16 4.30 -8.63 1.26
C GLN A 16 4.82 -8.19 2.62
N ASP A 17 4.12 -8.62 3.67
CA ASP A 17 4.48 -8.40 5.07
C ASP A 17 4.83 -6.94 5.37
N VAL A 18 3.99 -6.02 4.92
CA VAL A 18 4.22 -4.59 5.14
C VAL A 18 3.77 -4.20 6.53
N TYR A 19 4.67 -3.58 7.28
CA TYR A 19 4.41 -3.01 8.58
C TYR A 19 4.68 -1.51 8.58
N LYS A 20 3.91 -0.76 9.37
CA LYS A 20 4.05 0.69 9.50
C LYS A 20 3.71 1.13 10.90
N TRP A 21 4.54 2.00 11.46
CA TRP A 21 4.33 2.64 12.74
C TRP A 21 4.35 4.17 12.60
N TYR A 22 3.59 4.82 13.49
CA TYR A 22 3.65 6.25 13.78
C TYR A 22 3.89 6.41 15.28
N GLY A 23 5.14 6.68 15.66
CA GLY A 23 5.54 6.65 17.07
C GLY A 23 5.26 5.29 17.72
N LYS A 24 4.44 5.27 18.77
CA LYS A 24 4.04 4.04 19.47
C LYS A 24 2.86 3.31 18.82
N VAL A 25 2.19 3.90 17.83
CA VAL A 25 1.01 3.32 17.18
C VAL A 25 1.43 2.50 15.97
N GLN A 26 0.98 1.25 15.90
CA GLN A 26 1.17 0.40 14.73
C GLN A 26 -0.01 0.55 13.76
N ALA A 27 0.23 1.18 12.61
CA ALA A 27 -0.77 1.43 11.58
C ALA A 27 -0.96 0.26 10.62
N LEU A 28 0.12 -0.41 10.20
CA LEU A 28 0.04 -1.63 9.37
C LEU A 28 0.68 -2.79 10.11
N LYS A 29 0.00 -3.95 10.11
CA LYS A 29 0.35 -5.16 10.87
C LYS A 29 0.60 -6.34 9.92
N GLY A 30 1.64 -6.26 9.09
CA GLY A 30 2.03 -7.35 8.19
C GLY A 30 0.99 -7.57 7.10
N ILE A 31 0.70 -6.52 6.33
CA ILE A 31 -0.29 -6.61 5.25
C ILE A 31 0.34 -7.09 3.94
N ASN A 32 -0.45 -7.82 3.17
CA ASN A 32 -0.12 -8.27 1.82
C ASN A 32 -1.07 -7.60 0.83
N LEU A 33 -0.56 -7.02 -0.26
CA LEU A 33 -1.36 -6.37 -1.30
C LEU A 33 -0.77 -6.66 -2.67
N GLU A 34 -1.64 -6.99 -3.62
CA GLU A 34 -1.33 -7.14 -5.02
C GLU A 34 -2.19 -6.17 -5.83
N VAL A 35 -1.60 -5.52 -6.83
CA VAL A 35 -2.29 -4.59 -7.73
C VAL A 35 -2.10 -5.05 -9.16
N TYR A 36 -3.19 -5.39 -9.82
CA TYR A 36 -3.22 -5.89 -11.19
C TYR A 36 -3.43 -4.75 -12.20
N PRO A 37 -3.08 -4.97 -13.47
CA PRO A 37 -3.26 -3.98 -14.51
C PRO A 37 -4.70 -3.45 -14.62
N GLY A 38 -4.85 -2.12 -14.49
CA GLY A 38 -6.14 -1.45 -14.59
C GLY A 38 -6.95 -1.39 -13.29
N GLU A 39 -6.42 -1.93 -12.19
CA GLU A 39 -7.04 -1.80 -10.86
C GLU A 39 -6.76 -0.42 -10.24
N ILE A 40 -7.78 0.13 -9.58
CA ILE A 40 -7.69 1.34 -8.77
C ILE A 40 -7.95 0.95 -7.32
N ILE A 41 -6.97 1.16 -6.46
CA ILE A 41 -7.07 0.83 -5.03
C ILE A 41 -7.13 2.12 -4.21
N GLY A 42 -8.19 2.26 -3.42
CA GLY A 42 -8.34 3.32 -2.43
C GLY A 42 -7.84 2.85 -1.08
N LEU A 43 -6.88 3.56 -0.49
CA LEU A 43 -6.48 3.35 0.90
C LEU A 43 -7.33 4.26 1.79
N ILE A 44 -8.10 3.67 2.70
CA ILE A 44 -8.93 4.39 3.68
C ILE A 44 -8.45 4.02 5.09
N GLY A 45 -8.29 5.02 5.94
CA GLY A 45 -8.00 4.86 7.35
C GLY A 45 -8.42 6.09 8.12
N ASP A 46 -8.56 5.95 9.45
CA ASP A 46 -8.64 7.10 10.35
C ASP A 46 -7.44 8.02 10.10
N ASN A 47 -7.63 9.32 10.27
CA ASN A 47 -6.61 10.35 10.05
C ASN A 47 -5.32 10.04 10.83
N GLY A 48 -4.39 9.27 10.24
CA GLY A 48 -3.12 8.84 10.86
C GLY A 48 -2.11 9.97 11.05
N ALA A 49 -2.52 11.23 10.84
CA ALA A 49 -1.68 12.42 10.83
C ALA A 49 -1.65 13.17 12.18
N LYS A 50 -2.13 12.60 13.29
CA LYS A 50 -1.85 13.17 14.62
C LYS A 50 -0.43 12.80 15.07
N GLY A 51 0.56 13.31 14.35
CA GLY A 51 1.92 13.44 14.85
C GLY A 51 2.01 14.63 15.80
N GLU A 52 1.57 14.49 17.05
CA GLU A 52 2.01 15.40 18.11
C GLU A 52 3.29 14.78 18.71
N PHE A 53 4.43 15.13 18.13
CA PHE A 53 5.73 14.90 18.75
C PHE A 53 5.88 15.94 19.87
N ARG A 54 5.75 15.50 21.12
CA ARG A 54 6.23 16.26 22.27
C ARG A 54 7.60 15.71 22.67
N PRO A 55 8.65 16.55 22.74
CA PRO A 55 10.01 16.14 23.06
C PRO A 55 10.12 15.53 24.46
#